data_AF-A0A445D7X9-F1
#
_entry.id   AF-A0A445D7X9-F1
#
_cell.length_a   1.000
_cell.length_b   1.000
_cell.length_c   1.000
_cell.angle_alpha   90.00
_cell.angle_beta   90.00
_cell.angle_gamma   90.00
#
_symmetry.space_group_name_H-M   'P 1'
#
loop_
_entity.id
_entity.type
_entity.pdbx_description
1 polymer ?
#
loop_
_entity_poly.entity_id
_entity_poly.type
_entity_poly.pdbx_seq_one_letter_code
_entity_poly.pdbx_strand_id
1 'polypeptide(L)'
;MSNVLENTVYSGPRPQAPNQRTTLKQLRQQHSNSKPIIMVTAYNYPSVVCIDMTGIDICLVGDSAYMMVQGHNTTLPITVDEMLVHYHIVARGA
;
A
#
# COMPACT_ATOMS: atom_id res chain seq x y z
N MET A 1 21.62 -24.23 -2.50
CA MET A 1 21.17 -22.94 -3.06
C MET A 1 20.52 -23.25 -4.41
N SER A 2 19.22 -23.03 -4.56
CA SER A 2 18.49 -23.41 -5.78
C SER A 2 18.83 -22.45 -6.92
N ASN A 3 19.30 -22.98 -8.05
CA ASN A 3 19.56 -22.23 -9.30
C ASN A 3 18.28 -21.84 -10.05
N VAL A 4 17.17 -21.64 -9.34
CA VAL A 4 15.91 -21.20 -9.95
C VAL A 4 15.98 -19.69 -10.09
N LEU A 5 15.78 -19.18 -11.30
CA LEU A 5 15.65 -17.73 -11.57
C LEU A 5 14.67 -17.13 -10.55
N GLU A 6 15.04 -16.03 -9.88
CA GLU A 6 14.21 -15.40 -8.83
C GLU A 6 12.76 -15.14 -9.30
N ASN A 7 12.60 -14.76 -10.57
CA ASN A 7 11.31 -14.49 -11.21
C ASN A 7 10.40 -15.73 -11.34
N THR A 8 10.94 -16.95 -11.14
CA THR A 8 10.18 -18.21 -11.14
C THR A 8 9.64 -18.57 -9.75
N VAL A 9 10.20 -17.99 -8.69
CA VAL A 9 9.80 -18.26 -7.30
C VAL A 9 8.77 -17.25 -6.82
N TYR A 10 8.93 -15.99 -7.22
CA TYR A 10 8.00 -14.93 -6.88
C TYR A 10 7.95 -13.88 -8.00
N SER A 11 6.78 -13.69 -8.60
CA SER A 11 6.60 -12.80 -9.75
C SER A 11 6.48 -11.32 -9.38
N GLY A 12 6.37 -10.98 -8.09
CA GLY A 12 6.24 -9.60 -7.62
C GLY A 12 5.00 -8.86 -8.10
N PRO A 13 4.70 -7.70 -7.52
CA PRO A 13 3.91 -6.69 -8.19
C PRO A 13 4.68 -6.24 -9.44
N ARG A 14 3.95 -6.10 -10.55
CA ARG A 14 4.51 -5.62 -11.80
C ARG A 14 4.42 -4.09 -11.81
N PRO A 15 5.41 -3.37 -12.36
CA PRO A 15 5.32 -1.93 -12.51
C PRO A 15 4.02 -1.55 -13.20
N GLN A 16 3.17 -0.76 -12.54
CA GLN A 16 1.93 -0.29 -13.13
C GLN A 16 2.21 0.59 -14.35
N ALA A 17 1.44 0.41 -15.42
CA ALA A 17 1.50 1.32 -16.54
C ALA A 17 1.09 2.74 -16.09
N PRO A 18 1.65 3.83 -16.67
CA PRO A 18 1.36 5.19 -16.22
C PRO A 18 -0.14 5.57 -16.24
N ASN A 19 -0.94 4.91 -17.07
CA ASN A 19 -2.38 5.10 -17.16
C ASN A 19 -3.20 4.32 -16.10
N GLN A 20 -2.57 3.36 -15.40
CA GLN A 20 -3.18 2.58 -14.33
C GLN A 20 -2.98 3.21 -12.94
N ARG A 21 -1.94 4.04 -12.79
CA ARG A 21 -1.63 4.70 -11.51
C ARG A 21 -2.70 5.74 -11.15
N THR A 22 -3.26 5.61 -9.95
CA THR A 22 -4.16 6.63 -9.38
C THR A 22 -3.41 7.92 -9.08
N THR A 23 -3.95 9.05 -9.51
CA THR A 23 -3.39 10.39 -9.32
C THR A 23 -4.37 11.32 -8.61
N LEU A 24 -3.87 12.39 -7.99
CA LEU A 24 -4.71 13.41 -7.36
C LEU A 24 -5.73 14.05 -8.32
N LYS A 25 -5.38 14.15 -9.61
CA LYS A 25 -6.30 14.65 -10.64
C LYS A 25 -7.49 13.71 -10.85
N GLN A 26 -7.23 12.40 -10.90
CA GLN A 26 -8.29 11.38 -11.02
C GLN A 26 -9.18 11.36 -9.79
N LEU A 27 -8.60 11.40 -8.58
CA LEU A 27 -9.38 11.44 -7.34
C LEU A 27 -10.29 12.68 -7.26
N ARG A 28 -9.79 13.86 -7.64
CA ARG A 28 -10.61 15.09 -7.74
C ARG A 28 -11.76 14.95 -8.74
N GLN A 29 -11.52 14.30 -9.88
CA GLN A 29 -12.55 14.05 -10.88
C GLN A 29 -13.59 13.02 -10.39
N GLN A 30 -13.17 11.97 -9.69
CA GLN A 30 -14.07 11.01 -9.07
C GLN A 30 -14.99 11.72 -8.06
N HIS A 31 -14.41 12.55 -7.20
CA HIS A 31 -15.16 13.36 -6.25
C HIS A 31 -16.15 14.31 -6.93
N SER A 32 -15.74 15.06 -7.98
CA SER A 32 -16.65 15.97 -8.70
C SER A 32 -17.80 15.23 -9.40
N ASN A 33 -17.57 13.98 -9.80
CA ASN A 33 -18.56 13.14 -10.45
C ASN A 33 -19.40 12.33 -9.46
N SER A 34 -19.27 12.60 -8.14
CA SER A 34 -19.91 11.83 -7.08
C SER A 34 -19.64 10.32 -7.17
N LYS A 35 -18.49 9.94 -7.74
CA LYS A 35 -18.03 8.55 -7.76
C LYS A 35 -17.31 8.26 -6.44
N PRO A 36 -17.71 7.21 -5.70
CA PRO A 36 -17.04 6.82 -4.47
C PRO A 36 -15.55 6.57 -4.67
N ILE A 37 -14.73 7.01 -3.71
CA ILE A 37 -13.28 6.75 -3.64
C ILE A 37 -13.07 5.70 -2.56
N ILE A 38 -12.40 4.61 -2.91
CA ILE A 38 -12.16 3.47 -2.02
C ILE A 38 -10.72 3.54 -1.49
N MET A 39 -10.58 3.51 -0.17
CA MET A 39 -9.28 3.55 0.51
C MET A 39 -9.19 2.42 1.52
N VAL A 40 -8.05 1.73 1.55
CA VAL A 40 -7.76 0.64 2.49
C VAL A 40 -6.39 0.86 3.12
N THR A 41 -6.25 0.50 4.40
CA THR A 41 -4.96 0.57 5.08
C THR A 41 -4.09 -0.64 4.76
N ALA A 42 -2.79 -0.42 4.56
CA ALA A 42 -1.80 -1.48 4.40
C ALA A 42 -0.53 -1.13 5.16
N TYR A 43 0.13 -2.14 5.73
CA TYR A 43 1.29 -1.94 6.59
C TYR A 43 2.44 -2.91 6.29
N ASN A 44 2.22 -3.85 5.38
CA ASN A 44 3.19 -4.86 5.01
C ASN A 44 3.11 -5.20 3.53
N TYR A 45 4.11 -5.93 3.05
CA TYR A 45 4.28 -6.20 1.63
C TYR A 45 3.18 -7.10 1.03
N PRO A 46 2.78 -8.23 1.66
CA PRO A 46 1.72 -9.06 1.08
C PRO A 46 0.36 -8.35 0.98
N SER A 47 0.01 -7.52 1.97
CA SER A 47 -1.27 -6.80 1.96
C SER A 47 -1.34 -5.78 0.82
N VAL A 48 -0.29 -4.97 0.63
CA VAL A 48 -0.26 -3.99 -0.46
C VAL A 48 -0.25 -4.66 -1.83
N VAL A 49 0.47 -5.78 -2.01
CA VAL A 49 0.49 -6.52 -3.28
C VAL A 49 -0.92 -7.01 -3.63
N CYS A 50 -1.68 -7.48 -2.64
CA CYS A 50 -3.07 -7.88 -2.83
C CYS A 50 -3.95 -6.68 -3.19
N ILE A 51 -3.79 -5.56 -2.48
CA ILE A 51 -4.53 -4.31 -2.73
C ILE A 51 -4.24 -3.76 -4.13
N ASP A 52 -2.99 -3.78 -4.59
CA ASP A 52 -2.56 -3.30 -5.90
C ASP A 52 -3.20 -4.07 -7.05
N MET A 53 -3.46 -5.36 -6.84
CA MET A 53 -4.16 -6.22 -7.80
C MET A 53 -5.67 -5.99 -7.84
N THR A 54 -6.19 -5.09 -7.00
CA THR A 54 -7.64 -4.79 -6.91
C THR A 54 -7.96 -3.40 -7.47
N GLY A 55 -9.26 -3.08 -7.53
CA GLY A 55 -9.73 -1.74 -7.93
C GLY A 55 -9.77 -0.71 -6.81
N ILE A 56 -8.93 -0.84 -5.77
CA ILE A 56 -8.85 0.13 -4.67
C ILE A 56 -8.12 1.39 -5.16
N ASP A 57 -8.69 2.57 -4.90
CA ASP A 57 -8.11 3.83 -5.39
C ASP A 57 -6.87 4.26 -4.59
N ILE A 58 -6.86 4.02 -3.27
CA ILE A 58 -5.82 4.50 -2.35
C ILE A 58 -5.40 3.42 -1.34
N CYS A 59 -4.09 3.20 -1.23
CA CYS A 59 -3.47 2.45 -0.14
C CYS A 59 -2.92 3.42 0.91
N LEU A 60 -3.39 3.32 2.16
CA LEU A 60 -3.02 4.21 3.26
C LEU A 60 -2.08 3.51 4.26
N VAL A 61 -0.92 4.11 4.52
CA VAL A 61 -0.04 3.74 5.63
C VAL A 61 -0.30 4.70 6.79
N GLY A 62 -1.20 4.31 7.69
CA GLY A 62 -1.61 5.10 8.85
C GLY A 62 -0.85 4.77 10.13
N ASP A 63 -0.91 5.66 11.12
CA ASP A 63 -0.39 5.50 12.49
C ASP A 63 -1.05 4.32 13.23
N SER A 64 -2.22 3.88 12.76
CA SER A 64 -2.88 2.64 13.16
C SER A 64 -2.00 1.38 13.00
N ALA A 65 -0.90 1.45 12.24
CA ALA A 65 0.15 0.43 12.22
C ALA A 65 0.68 0.11 13.62
N TYR A 66 0.78 1.12 14.49
CA TYR A 66 1.26 0.96 15.86
C TYR A 66 0.36 0.05 16.69
N MET A 67 -0.96 0.13 16.47
CA MET A 67 -1.91 -0.75 17.14
C MET A 67 -2.00 -2.11 16.44
N MET A 68 -2.21 -2.12 15.12
CA MET A 68 -2.56 -3.32 14.37
C MET A 68 -1.36 -4.23 14.08
N VAL A 69 -0.16 -3.66 13.94
CA VAL A 69 1.06 -4.41 13.60
C VAL A 69 1.98 -4.57 14.81
N GLN A 70 2.13 -3.50 15.61
CA GLN A 70 3.06 -3.49 16.75
C GLN A 70 2.36 -3.85 18.09
N GLY A 71 1.03 -3.91 18.12
CA GLY A 71 0.27 -4.41 19.28
C GLY A 71 0.09 -3.41 20.42
N HIS A 72 0.26 -2.11 20.16
CA HIS A 72 0.04 -1.07 21.17
C HIS A 72 -1.43 -0.70 21.34
N ASN A 73 -1.76 -0.10 22.49
CA ASN A 73 -3.14 0.26 22.85
C ASN A 73 -3.64 1.56 22.19
N THR A 74 -2.73 2.41 21.71
CA THR A 74 -3.00 3.76 21.19
C THR A 74 -1.92 4.13 20.19
N THR A 75 -2.24 4.96 19.20
CA THR A 75 -1.27 5.44 18.19
C THR A 75 -0.43 6.63 18.66
N LEU A 76 -0.71 7.22 19.83
CA LEU A 76 -0.07 8.45 20.30
C LEU A 76 1.47 8.43 20.33
N PRO A 77 2.16 7.32 20.71
CA PRO A 77 3.60 7.36 20.88
C PRO A 77 4.38 6.90 19.64
N ILE A 78 3.72 6.57 18.52
CA ILE A 78 4.43 6.18 17.29
C ILE A 78 5.26 7.35 16.75
N THR A 79 6.48 7.04 16.33
CA THR A 79 7.41 7.99 15.72
C THR A 79 7.36 7.94 14.19
N VAL A 80 7.86 9.00 13.55
CA VAL A 80 8.01 9.04 12.09
C VAL A 80 8.96 7.95 11.60
N ASP A 81 10.02 7.65 12.35
CA ASP A 81 11.00 6.63 11.99
C ASP A 81 10.39 5.22 12.00
N GLU A 82 9.53 4.92 12.98
CA GLU A 82 8.77 3.67 13.01
C GLU A 82 7.78 3.59 11.84
N MET A 83 7.13 4.69 11.49
CA MET A 83 6.25 4.76 10.33
C MET A 83 6.99 4.53 9.02
N LEU A 84 8.20 5.08 8.85
CA LEU A 84 9.00 4.95 7.61
C LEU A 84 9.28 3.50 7.24
N VAL A 85 9.44 2.61 8.22
CA VAL A 85 9.59 1.18 7.97
C VAL A 85 8.37 0.62 7.23
N HIS A 86 7.16 0.92 7.71
CA HIS A 86 5.92 0.49 7.05
C HIS A 86 5.76 1.11 5.66
N TYR A 87 6.09 2.40 5.51
CA TYR A 87 6.07 3.08 4.20
C TYR A 87 7.00 2.42 3.19
N HIS A 88 8.25 2.14 3.56
CA HIS A 88 9.21 1.51 2.66
C HIS A 88 8.82 0.09 2.27
N ILE A 89 8.19 -0.66 3.17
CA ILE A 89 7.69 -2.00 2.89
C ILE A 89 6.52 -1.93 1.90
N VAL A 90 5.58 -1.01 2.11
CA VAL A 90 4.39 -0.84 1.27
C VAL A 90 4.76 -0.28 -0.12
N ALA A 91 5.67 0.69 -0.20
CA ALA A 91 6.11 1.29 -1.46
C ALA A 91 6.86 0.33 -2.40
N ARG A 92 7.29 -0.84 -1.91
CA ARG A 92 7.84 -1.91 -2.76
C ARG A 92 6.75 -2.71 -3.45
N GLY A 93 5.51 -2.62 -2.97
CA GLY A 93 4.40 -3.46 -3.38
C GLY A 93 3.32 -2.78 -4.24
N ALA A 94 3.29 -1.45 -4.28
CA ALA A 94 2.42 -0.61 -5.12
C ALA A 94 3.12 0.73 -5.46
#